data_AF-A0A3D0SZX4-F1
#
_entry.id   AF-A0A3D0SZX4-F1
#
_cell.length_a   1.000
_cell.length_b   1.000
_cell.length_c   1.000
_cell.angle_alpha   90.00
_cell.angle_beta   90.00
_cell.angle_gamma   90.00
#
_symmetry.space_group_name_H-M   'P 1'
#
loop_
_entity.id
_entity.type
_entity.pdbx_description
1 polymer ?
#
loop_
_entity_poly.entity_id
_entity_poly.type
_entity_poly.pdbx_seq_one_letter_code
_entity_poly.pdbx_strand_id
1 'polypeptide(L)'
;HFACADDPDNPNNAAQLQQFLALTGSLALPGCMANSAATLCNPPSQADWCRLGIGLYGASPVTGHPAAEYGLTPAMTLIAQIIALHNVKQGETVGYSQTWTAPRDSVIATVGIGYADGYPRHCPNGTPVVVRGQRGQLVGRVSMDMITIDVTHIEAVALGDDVELWGAQLPVDEVADWAGTISYELITRVSARVPRVTG
;
A
#
# COMPACT_ATOMS: atom_id res chain seq x y z
N HIS A 1 7.52 22.24 -7.76
CA HIS A 1 7.12 21.00 -7.06
C HIS A 1 8.17 20.75 -5.99
N PHE A 2 7.80 20.27 -4.80
CA PHE A 2 8.77 19.96 -3.75
C PHE A 2 9.50 18.65 -4.05
N ALA A 3 10.76 18.57 -3.64
CA ALA A 3 11.57 17.35 -3.78
C ALA A 3 11.53 16.46 -2.53
N CYS A 4 11.35 17.05 -1.35
CA CYS A 4 11.49 16.37 -0.05
C CYS A 4 10.34 16.71 0.91
N ALA A 5 9.15 17.03 0.39
CA ALA A 5 8.03 17.42 1.25
C ALA A 5 7.44 16.26 2.05
N ASP A 6 7.78 15.02 1.68
CA ASP A 6 7.51 13.78 2.42
C ASP A 6 8.31 13.66 3.73
N ASP A 7 9.35 14.49 3.90
CA ASP A 7 10.10 14.73 5.13
C ASP A 7 9.88 16.21 5.55
N PRO A 8 8.92 16.50 6.44
CA PRO A 8 8.55 17.88 6.78
C PRO A 8 9.71 18.70 7.34
N ASP A 9 10.66 18.06 8.02
CA ASP A 9 11.82 18.69 8.66
C ASP A 9 12.97 18.94 7.68
N ASN A 10 12.84 18.51 6.42
CA ASN A 10 13.90 18.69 5.44
C ASN A 10 14.15 20.18 5.14
N PRO A 11 15.37 20.71 5.35
CA PRO A 11 15.66 22.13 5.16
C PRO A 11 15.50 22.58 3.70
N ASN A 12 15.56 21.66 2.73
CA ASN A 12 15.31 21.96 1.32
C ASN A 12 13.88 22.48 1.09
N ASN A 13 12.91 22.10 1.92
CA ASN A 13 11.53 22.59 1.79
C ASN A 13 11.47 24.11 1.98
N ALA A 14 12.13 24.65 3.01
CA ALA A 14 12.19 26.09 3.22
C ALA A 14 12.94 26.81 2.08
N ALA A 15 14.07 26.26 1.64
CA ALA A 15 14.87 26.84 0.55
C ALA A 15 14.09 26.88 -0.78
N GLN A 16 13.41 25.78 -1.13
CA GLN A 16 12.57 25.69 -2.33
C GLN A 16 11.41 26.69 -2.29
N LEU A 17 10.74 26.81 -1.14
CA LEU A 17 9.62 27.75 -0.97
C LEU A 17 10.08 29.21 -1.11
N GLN A 18 11.20 29.58 -0.46
CA GLN A 18 11.72 30.94 -0.53
C GLN A 18 12.08 31.35 -1.97
N GLN A 19 12.78 30.48 -2.70
CA GLN A 19 13.13 30.74 -4.11
C GLN A 19 11.89 30.87 -4.99
N PHE A 20 10.89 30.01 -4.77
CA PHE A 20 9.63 30.04 -5.51
C PHE A 20 8.87 31.35 -5.29
N LEU A 21 8.68 31.77 -4.04
CA LEU A 21 7.95 32.99 -3.69
C LEU A 21 8.65 34.26 -4.19
N ALA A 22 9.99 34.31 -4.16
CA ALA A 22 10.75 35.42 -4.71
C ALA A 22 10.50 35.58 -6.22
N LEU A 23 10.51 34.47 -6.96
CA LEU A 23 10.27 34.47 -8.39
C LEU A 23 8.82 34.86 -8.73
N THR A 24 7.81 34.20 -8.15
CA THR A 24 6.40 34.49 -8.46
C THR A 24 6.01 35.90 -8.06
N GLY A 25 6.52 36.40 -6.94
CA GLY A 25 6.31 37.78 -6.49
C GLY A 25 6.90 38.80 -7.48
N SER A 26 8.11 38.57 -7.99
CA SER A 26 8.73 39.49 -8.97
C SER A 26 8.02 39.53 -10.32
N LEU A 27 7.34 38.44 -10.70
CA LEU A 27 6.63 38.32 -11.98
C LEU A 27 5.14 38.65 -11.87
N ALA A 28 4.60 38.83 -10.66
CA ALA A 28 3.17 39.00 -10.38
C ALA A 28 2.30 37.91 -11.03
N LEU A 29 2.75 36.66 -10.99
CA LEU A 29 2.05 35.49 -11.55
C LEU A 29 1.50 34.59 -10.44
N PRO A 30 0.38 33.87 -10.69
CA PRO A 30 -0.13 32.90 -9.74
C PRO A 30 0.84 31.74 -9.55
N GLY A 31 0.96 31.27 -8.31
CA GLY A 31 1.84 30.20 -7.87
C GLY A 31 1.13 28.87 -7.68
N CYS A 32 1.77 27.80 -8.11
CA CYS A 32 1.33 26.43 -7.87
C CYS A 32 2.57 25.58 -7.56
N MET A 33 2.80 25.19 -6.30
CA MET A 33 3.98 24.39 -5.92
C MET A 33 3.64 23.14 -5.11
N ALA A 34 2.76 23.28 -4.13
CA ALA A 34 2.42 22.25 -3.16
C ALA A 34 1.88 20.97 -3.81
N ASN A 35 2.54 19.85 -3.56
CA ASN A 35 2.03 18.50 -3.79
C ASN A 35 1.26 18.03 -2.55
N SER A 36 0.83 16.76 -2.51
CA SER A 36 0.07 16.24 -1.36
C SER A 36 0.75 16.48 -0.01
N ALA A 37 2.05 16.16 0.09
CA ALA A 37 2.79 16.29 1.34
C ALA A 37 2.88 17.75 1.78
N ALA A 38 3.30 18.65 0.89
CA ALA A 38 3.41 20.07 1.20
C ALA A 38 2.04 20.72 1.51
N THR A 39 0.97 20.27 0.86
CA THR A 39 -0.39 20.76 1.12
C THR A 39 -0.81 20.45 2.57
N LEU A 40 -0.49 19.24 3.06
CA LEU A 40 -0.87 18.80 4.42
C LEU A 40 0.09 19.31 5.50
N CYS A 41 1.40 19.37 5.21
CA CYS A 41 2.43 19.64 6.23
C CYS A 41 2.98 21.06 6.20
N ASN A 42 2.79 21.81 5.11
CA ASN A 42 3.32 23.16 4.95
C ASN A 42 2.27 24.11 4.35
N PRO A 43 1.25 24.53 5.14
CA PRO A 43 0.19 25.42 4.66
C PRO A 43 0.67 26.71 3.94
N PRO A 44 1.78 27.37 4.36
CA PRO A 44 2.35 28.50 3.61
C PRO A 44 2.72 28.19 2.15
N SER A 45 2.92 26.93 1.78
CA SER A 45 3.31 26.52 0.42
C SER A 45 2.14 26.38 -0.56
N GLN A 46 0.89 26.47 -0.09
CA GLN A 46 -0.32 26.23 -0.89
C GLN A 46 -0.54 27.27 -2.00
N ALA A 47 0.04 28.48 -1.87
CA ALA A 47 -0.01 29.56 -2.86
C ALA A 47 -1.43 29.77 -3.43
N ASP A 48 -1.57 30.01 -4.74
CA ASP A 48 -2.87 30.15 -5.40
C ASP A 48 -3.53 28.79 -5.72
N TRP A 49 -2.72 27.74 -5.94
CA TRP A 49 -3.19 26.40 -6.30
C TRP A 49 -2.35 25.30 -5.66
N CYS A 50 -3.03 24.24 -5.18
CA CYS A 50 -2.43 22.99 -4.75
C CYS A 50 -2.56 21.89 -5.82
N ARG A 51 -1.71 20.86 -5.75
CA ARG A 51 -1.73 19.70 -6.65
C ARG A 51 -1.72 18.39 -5.86
N LEU A 52 -2.84 18.10 -5.22
CA LEU A 52 -3.04 16.85 -4.50
C LEU A 52 -3.01 15.66 -5.49
N GLY A 53 -2.16 14.69 -5.19
CA GLY A 53 -2.01 13.42 -5.89
C GLY A 53 -2.46 12.27 -5.00
N ILE A 54 -1.52 11.57 -4.36
CA ILE A 54 -1.82 10.42 -3.47
C ILE A 54 -2.84 10.72 -2.36
N GLY A 55 -2.84 11.95 -1.84
CA GLY A 55 -3.79 12.35 -0.80
C GLY A 55 -5.25 12.28 -1.28
N LEU A 56 -5.52 12.49 -2.57
CA LEU A 56 -6.87 12.31 -3.13
C LEU A 56 -7.33 10.85 -3.10
N TYR A 57 -6.39 9.90 -3.07
CA TYR A 57 -6.66 8.46 -3.06
C TYR A 57 -6.59 7.85 -1.66
N GLY A 58 -6.41 8.68 -0.62
CA GLY A 58 -6.48 8.22 0.75
C GLY A 58 -5.21 7.56 1.29
N ALA A 59 -4.08 7.71 0.61
CA ALA A 59 -2.80 7.16 1.03
C ALA A 59 -1.83 8.26 1.49
N SER A 60 -0.93 7.93 2.39
CA SER A 60 -0.06 8.91 3.03
C SER A 60 0.96 9.48 2.04
N PRO A 61 1.15 10.81 2.01
CA PRO A 61 2.24 11.43 1.27
C PRO A 61 3.49 11.66 2.13
N VAL A 62 3.50 11.25 3.40
CA VAL A 62 4.57 11.54 4.36
C VAL A 62 5.13 10.24 4.93
N THR A 63 6.45 10.11 4.89
CA THR A 63 7.14 8.89 5.33
C THR A 63 6.95 8.67 6.82
N GLY A 64 6.51 7.47 7.21
CA GLY A 64 6.34 7.09 8.62
C GLY A 64 5.08 7.64 9.30
N HIS A 65 4.24 8.39 8.58
CA HIS A 65 2.99 8.93 9.10
C HIS A 65 1.78 8.27 8.41
N PRO A 66 0.91 7.57 9.14
CA PRO A 66 -0.29 6.96 8.57
C PRO A 66 -1.25 8.00 7.94
N ALA A 67 -1.91 7.62 6.84
CA ALA A 67 -2.87 8.48 6.15
C ALA A 67 -4.02 8.98 7.07
N ALA A 68 -4.40 8.17 8.06
CA ALA A 68 -5.43 8.51 9.05
C ALA A 68 -5.08 9.74 9.91
N GLU A 69 -3.79 10.02 10.15
CA GLU A 69 -3.36 11.23 10.89
C GLU A 69 -3.75 12.53 10.17
N TYR A 70 -3.87 12.45 8.84
CA TYR A 70 -4.27 13.57 7.98
C TYR A 70 -5.76 13.54 7.63
N GLY A 71 -6.56 12.66 8.25
CA GLY A 71 -7.98 12.49 7.96
C GLY A 71 -8.27 11.93 6.56
N LEU A 72 -7.28 11.27 5.94
CA LEU A 72 -7.43 10.69 4.62
C LEU A 72 -8.12 9.32 4.70
N THR A 73 -9.07 9.08 3.78
CA THR A 73 -9.83 7.83 3.70
C THR A 73 -9.44 7.08 2.43
N PRO A 74 -9.04 5.79 2.51
CA PRO A 74 -8.65 4.99 1.34
C PRO A 74 -9.73 4.98 0.25
N ALA A 75 -9.35 5.33 -0.98
CA ALA A 75 -10.25 5.32 -2.14
C ALA A 75 -10.27 3.98 -2.90
N MET A 76 -9.32 3.09 -2.62
CA MET A 76 -9.15 1.81 -3.30
C MET A 76 -9.08 0.67 -2.28
N THR A 77 -9.88 -0.37 -2.51
CA THR A 77 -9.75 -1.66 -1.83
C THR A 77 -9.40 -2.70 -2.90
N LEU A 78 -8.25 -3.37 -2.73
CA LEU A 78 -7.87 -4.51 -3.58
C LEU A 78 -8.24 -5.80 -2.85
N ILE A 79 -9.13 -6.58 -3.47
CA ILE A 79 -9.65 -7.84 -2.92
C ILE A 79 -9.38 -8.95 -3.93
N ALA A 80 -9.07 -10.15 -3.41
CA ALA A 80 -9.07 -11.39 -4.16
C ALA A 80 -9.70 -12.50 -3.32
N GLN A 81 -9.89 -13.69 -3.90
CA GLN A 81 -10.59 -14.79 -3.21
C GLN A 81 -9.69 -16.00 -2.95
N ILE A 82 -10.00 -16.71 -1.88
CA ILE A 82 -9.38 -18.00 -1.57
C ILE A 82 -9.86 -19.05 -2.59
N ILE A 83 -8.91 -19.65 -3.31
CA ILE A 83 -9.17 -20.66 -4.34
C ILE A 83 -8.77 -22.07 -3.92
N ALA A 84 -7.96 -22.22 -2.87
CA ALA A 84 -7.62 -23.51 -2.29
C ALA A 84 -7.25 -23.39 -0.80
N LEU A 85 -7.43 -24.47 -0.05
CA LEU A 85 -7.00 -24.60 1.35
C LEU A 85 -6.18 -25.87 1.51
N HIS A 86 -5.05 -25.76 2.20
CA HIS A 86 -4.09 -26.83 2.39
C HIS A 86 -3.73 -26.99 3.86
N ASN A 87 -3.78 -28.23 4.35
CA ASN A 87 -3.19 -28.58 5.64
C ASN A 87 -1.71 -28.84 5.44
N VAL A 88 -0.86 -28.09 6.12
CA VAL A 88 0.60 -28.17 6.05
C VAL A 88 1.14 -28.56 7.42
N LYS A 89 1.89 -29.65 7.49
CA LYS A 89 2.47 -30.15 8.74
C LYS A 89 3.69 -29.32 9.15
N GLN A 90 3.95 -29.28 10.46
CA GLN A 90 5.18 -28.67 10.97
C GLN A 90 6.42 -29.22 10.24
N GLY A 91 7.30 -28.32 9.79
CA GLY A 91 8.51 -28.67 9.05
C GLY A 91 8.35 -28.76 7.53
N GLU A 92 7.12 -28.81 7.00
CA GLU A 92 6.87 -28.71 5.56
C GLU A 92 7.09 -27.27 5.05
N THR A 93 7.27 -27.11 3.75
CA THR A 93 7.63 -25.82 3.13
C THR A 93 6.59 -25.36 2.11
N VAL A 94 6.49 -24.05 1.89
CA VAL A 94 5.49 -23.44 0.99
C VAL A 94 6.16 -22.60 -0.10
N GLY A 95 5.68 -22.79 -1.33
CA GLY A 95 6.01 -21.94 -2.48
C GLY A 95 7.41 -22.14 -3.06
N TYR A 96 7.76 -21.27 -4.02
CA TYR A 96 9.04 -21.35 -4.73
C TYR A 96 10.23 -21.14 -3.79
N SER A 97 11.28 -21.93 -4.03
CA SER A 97 12.54 -21.89 -3.26
C SER A 97 12.38 -22.16 -1.77
N GLN A 98 11.22 -22.68 -1.32
CA GLN A 98 10.98 -23.10 0.05
C GLN A 98 11.34 -22.00 1.08
N THR A 99 10.98 -20.75 0.78
CA THR A 99 11.37 -19.59 1.60
C THR A 99 10.60 -19.50 2.91
N TRP A 100 9.62 -20.37 3.14
CA TRP A 100 8.89 -20.48 4.39
C TRP A 100 8.75 -21.95 4.76
N THR A 101 9.00 -22.24 6.04
CA THR A 101 8.85 -23.56 6.67
C THR A 101 7.81 -23.44 7.77
N ALA A 102 6.85 -24.35 7.81
CA ALA A 102 5.75 -24.32 8.75
C ALA A 102 6.27 -24.49 10.20
N PRO A 103 6.10 -23.49 11.07
CA PRO A 103 6.55 -23.58 12.46
C PRO A 103 5.65 -24.48 13.31
N ARG A 104 4.44 -24.78 12.81
CA ARG A 104 3.39 -25.60 13.44
C ARG A 104 2.54 -26.23 12.34
N ASP A 105 1.70 -27.20 12.71
CA ASP A 105 0.60 -27.64 11.84
C ASP A 105 -0.25 -26.41 11.49
N SER A 106 -0.36 -26.11 10.20
CA SER A 106 -0.88 -24.85 9.67
C SER A 106 -1.93 -25.10 8.61
N VAL A 107 -2.87 -24.15 8.48
CA VAL A 107 -3.80 -24.07 7.35
C VAL A 107 -3.35 -22.93 6.45
N ILE A 108 -2.97 -23.28 5.22
CA ILE A 108 -2.49 -22.33 4.21
C ILE A 108 -3.54 -22.17 3.13
N ALA A 109 -3.96 -20.93 2.89
CA ALA A 109 -4.88 -20.58 1.82
C ALA A 109 -4.11 -20.09 0.60
N THR A 110 -4.50 -20.58 -0.58
CA THR A 110 -4.06 -20.04 -1.87
C THR A 110 -5.08 -19.00 -2.32
N VAL A 111 -4.63 -17.80 -2.67
CA VAL A 111 -5.47 -16.68 -3.10
C VAL A 111 -5.19 -16.39 -4.57
N GLY A 112 -6.26 -16.18 -5.35
CA GLY A 112 -6.20 -15.94 -6.80
C GLY A 112 -5.75 -14.53 -7.17
N ILE A 113 -4.55 -14.14 -6.75
CA ILE A 113 -3.89 -12.88 -7.15
C ILE A 113 -2.38 -13.08 -7.12
N GLY A 114 -1.66 -12.46 -8.05
CA GLY A 114 -0.20 -12.48 -8.05
C GLY A 114 0.42 -11.24 -8.68
N TYR A 115 1.70 -11.34 -9.04
CA TYR A 115 2.44 -10.20 -9.55
C TYR A 115 2.00 -9.75 -10.95
N ALA A 116 1.31 -10.58 -11.72
CA ALA A 116 0.74 -10.17 -13.00
C ALA A 116 -0.51 -9.28 -12.84
N ASP A 117 -1.12 -9.29 -11.66
CA ASP A 117 -2.25 -8.43 -11.29
C ASP A 117 -1.78 -7.10 -10.68
N GLY A 118 -0.49 -6.99 -10.38
CA GLY A 118 0.13 -5.80 -9.78
C GLY A 118 0.57 -5.99 -8.32
N TYR A 119 0.34 -7.17 -7.73
CA TYR A 119 0.79 -7.43 -6.35
C TYR A 119 2.32 -7.57 -6.28
N PRO A 120 3.04 -6.97 -5.30
CA PRO A 120 4.50 -6.93 -5.36
C PRO A 120 5.12 -8.31 -5.20
N ARG A 121 5.86 -8.76 -6.22
CA ARG A 121 6.54 -10.06 -6.20
C ARG A 121 7.50 -10.24 -5.01
N HIS A 122 8.07 -9.13 -4.53
CA HIS A 122 9.09 -9.11 -3.50
C HIS A 122 8.54 -8.92 -2.08
N CYS A 123 7.21 -8.86 -1.89
CA CYS A 123 6.63 -8.90 -0.54
C CYS A 123 7.18 -10.12 0.23
N PRO A 124 7.76 -9.93 1.42
CA PRO A 124 8.34 -11.01 2.20
C PRO A 124 7.24 -11.80 2.94
N ASN A 125 7.62 -12.95 3.51
CA ASN A 125 6.77 -13.64 4.50
C ASN A 125 6.43 -12.68 5.64
N GLY A 126 5.20 -12.75 6.15
CA GLY A 126 4.72 -11.86 7.21
C GLY A 126 3.97 -10.64 6.70
N THR A 127 4.04 -10.32 5.39
CA THR A 127 3.25 -9.22 4.81
C THR A 127 1.76 -9.46 5.10
N PRO A 128 1.05 -8.49 5.70
CA PRO A 128 -0.31 -8.68 6.18
C PRO A 128 -1.32 -8.78 5.04
N VAL A 129 -2.40 -9.50 5.31
CA VAL A 129 -3.67 -9.47 4.56
C VAL A 129 -4.82 -9.51 5.56
N VAL A 130 -6.05 -9.22 5.13
CA VAL A 130 -7.24 -9.37 5.98
C VAL A 130 -8.19 -10.40 5.39
N VAL A 131 -8.60 -11.38 6.19
CA VAL A 131 -9.57 -12.41 5.83
C VAL A 131 -10.61 -12.47 6.94
N ARG A 132 -11.90 -12.33 6.60
CA ARG A 132 -13.01 -12.31 7.59
C ARG A 132 -12.79 -11.31 8.74
N GLY A 133 -12.19 -10.15 8.45
CA GLY A 133 -11.88 -9.11 9.45
C GLY A 133 -10.70 -9.42 10.38
N GLN A 134 -9.98 -10.53 10.16
CA GLN A 134 -8.80 -10.91 10.93
C GLN A 134 -7.54 -10.86 10.08
N ARG A 135 -6.40 -10.54 10.71
CA ARG A 135 -5.11 -10.40 10.02
C ARG A 135 -4.50 -11.76 9.73
N GLY A 136 -4.39 -12.11 8.45
CA GLY A 136 -3.52 -13.18 7.96
C GLY A 136 -2.16 -12.64 7.54
N GLN A 137 -1.28 -13.51 7.06
CA GLN A 137 0.03 -13.11 6.57
C GLN A 137 0.49 -13.96 5.38
N LEU A 138 1.21 -13.35 4.45
CA LEU A 138 1.89 -14.06 3.37
C LEU A 138 2.86 -15.10 3.93
N VAL A 139 2.87 -16.28 3.32
CA VAL A 139 3.86 -17.33 3.53
C VAL A 139 4.29 -17.93 2.20
N GLY A 140 5.60 -18.03 1.96
CA GLY A 140 6.13 -18.37 0.65
C GLY A 140 6.18 -17.17 -0.31
N ARG A 141 6.71 -17.40 -1.51
CA ARG A 141 6.86 -16.35 -2.53
C ARG A 141 5.56 -16.06 -3.26
N VAL A 142 5.33 -14.78 -3.55
CA VAL A 142 4.32 -14.31 -4.52
C VAL A 142 4.62 -14.89 -5.90
N SER A 143 3.63 -15.58 -6.49
CA SER A 143 3.68 -16.17 -7.83
C SER A 143 3.00 -15.26 -8.87
N MET A 144 2.94 -15.70 -10.13
CA MET A 144 2.39 -14.88 -11.23
C MET A 144 0.92 -14.53 -10.98
N ASP A 145 0.14 -15.54 -10.61
CA ASP A 145 -1.33 -15.43 -10.50
C ASP A 145 -1.83 -15.89 -9.11
N MET A 146 -0.93 -16.20 -8.17
CA MET A 146 -1.28 -16.72 -6.84
C MET A 146 -0.34 -16.22 -5.74
N ILE A 147 -0.91 -16.03 -4.56
CA ILE A 147 -0.20 -15.90 -3.29
C ILE A 147 -0.68 -16.99 -2.33
N THR A 148 0.11 -17.25 -1.28
CA THR A 148 -0.24 -18.15 -0.20
C THR A 148 -0.18 -17.42 1.13
N ILE A 149 -1.19 -17.62 1.97
CA ILE A 149 -1.35 -16.95 3.26
C ILE A 149 -1.60 -17.97 4.39
N ASP A 150 -1.00 -17.72 5.56
CA ASP A 150 -1.28 -18.49 6.78
C ASP A 150 -2.56 -17.96 7.42
N VAL A 151 -3.57 -18.84 7.47
CA VAL A 151 -4.90 -18.57 8.05
C VAL A 151 -5.20 -19.50 9.23
N THR A 152 -4.17 -20.15 9.80
CA THR A 152 -4.31 -21.20 10.82
C THR A 152 -5.15 -20.78 12.03
N HIS A 153 -5.09 -19.51 12.41
CA HIS A 153 -5.78 -18.97 13.59
C HIS A 153 -7.14 -18.34 13.26
N ILE A 154 -7.52 -18.26 11.99
CA ILE A 154 -8.75 -17.62 11.54
C ILE A 154 -9.82 -18.70 11.42
N GLU A 155 -10.88 -18.57 12.21
CA GLU A 155 -11.97 -19.55 12.25
C GLU A 155 -12.86 -19.48 11.00
N ALA A 156 -13.36 -20.65 10.60
CA ALA A 156 -14.35 -20.80 9.53
C ALA A 156 -13.95 -20.20 8.16
N VAL A 157 -12.64 -20.17 7.86
CA VAL A 157 -12.15 -19.81 6.52
C VAL A 157 -12.60 -20.85 5.49
N ALA A 158 -13.14 -20.39 4.37
CA ALA A 158 -13.66 -21.22 3.31
C ALA A 158 -13.17 -20.78 1.91
N LEU A 159 -13.35 -21.67 0.92
CA LEU A 159 -13.17 -21.31 -0.49
C LEU A 159 -14.14 -20.18 -0.87
N GLY A 160 -13.66 -19.21 -1.63
CA GLY A 160 -14.42 -18.04 -2.04
C GLY A 160 -14.47 -16.92 -1.01
N ASP A 161 -13.92 -17.10 0.21
CA ASP A 161 -13.79 -15.99 1.15
C ASP A 161 -12.90 -14.89 0.54
N ASP A 162 -13.34 -13.65 0.72
CA ASP A 162 -12.60 -12.47 0.31
C ASP A 162 -11.38 -12.26 1.21
N VAL A 163 -10.27 -11.93 0.54
CA VAL A 163 -9.00 -11.52 1.12
C VAL A 163 -8.78 -10.09 0.70
N GLU A 164 -8.73 -9.16 1.65
CA GLU A 164 -8.36 -7.77 1.42
C GLU A 164 -6.83 -7.65 1.48
N LEU A 165 -6.24 -7.30 0.33
CA LEU A 165 -4.80 -7.11 0.15
C LEU A 165 -4.37 -5.72 0.61
N TRP A 166 -5.23 -4.73 0.39
CA TRP A 166 -5.22 -3.42 1.02
C TRP A 166 -6.59 -2.77 0.85
N GLY A 167 -6.90 -1.77 1.69
CA GLY A 167 -8.17 -1.07 1.71
C GLY A 167 -8.46 -0.46 3.07
N ALA A 168 -9.72 -0.52 3.48
CA ALA A 168 -10.20 0.09 4.72
C ALA A 168 -9.68 -0.61 5.99
N GLN A 169 -9.45 -1.92 5.95
CA GLN A 169 -8.99 -2.72 7.09
C GLN A 169 -7.46 -2.90 7.10
N LEU A 170 -6.83 -2.73 5.93
CA LEU A 170 -5.39 -2.81 5.75
C LEU A 170 -4.90 -1.64 4.90
N PRO A 171 -4.36 -0.57 5.49
CA PRO A 171 -3.84 0.57 4.73
C PRO A 171 -2.78 0.14 3.72
N VAL A 172 -2.85 0.67 2.50
CA VAL A 172 -1.86 0.36 1.44
C VAL A 172 -0.44 0.82 1.83
N ASP A 173 -0.33 1.85 2.67
CA ASP A 173 0.94 2.34 3.21
C ASP A 173 1.66 1.24 4.02
N GLU A 174 0.93 0.47 4.83
CA GLU A 174 1.49 -0.64 5.59
C GLU A 174 2.07 -1.72 4.65
N VAL A 175 1.33 -2.07 3.59
CA VAL A 175 1.80 -3.06 2.60
C VAL A 175 3.02 -2.54 1.82
N ALA A 176 3.05 -1.24 1.54
CA ALA A 176 4.19 -0.60 0.87
C ALA A 176 5.46 -0.68 1.73
N ASP A 177 5.36 -0.46 3.03
CA ASP A 177 6.48 -0.62 3.97
C ASP A 177 7.02 -2.06 3.96
N TRP A 178 6.14 -3.06 4.00
CA TRP A 178 6.52 -4.48 3.88
C TRP A 178 7.21 -4.81 2.55
N ALA A 179 6.76 -4.18 1.45
CA ALA A 179 7.37 -4.30 0.14
C ALA A 179 8.66 -3.48 -0.01
N GLY A 180 8.99 -2.59 0.94
CA GLY A 180 10.13 -1.67 0.80
C GLY A 180 9.93 -0.65 -0.33
N THR A 181 8.70 -0.20 -0.53
CA THR A 181 8.32 0.82 -1.52
C THR A 181 7.29 1.80 -0.94
N ILE A 182 6.62 2.58 -1.79
CA ILE A 182 5.62 3.58 -1.47
C ILE A 182 4.25 3.22 -2.06
N SER A 183 3.19 3.70 -1.41
CA SER A 183 1.80 3.48 -1.84
C SER A 183 1.52 3.87 -3.28
N TYR A 184 2.18 4.92 -3.79
CA TYR A 184 2.11 5.31 -5.20
C TYR A 184 2.45 4.14 -6.13
N GLU A 185 3.51 3.38 -5.85
CA GLU A 185 3.89 2.24 -6.69
C GLU A 185 2.80 1.17 -6.67
N LEU A 186 2.26 0.86 -5.49
CA LEU A 186 1.26 -0.19 -5.34
C LEU A 186 -0.04 0.13 -6.07
N ILE A 187 -0.61 1.31 -5.82
CA ILE A 187 -1.92 1.66 -6.38
C ILE A 187 -1.88 1.94 -7.89
N THR A 188 -0.72 2.36 -8.43
CA THR A 188 -0.58 2.66 -9.86
C THR A 188 -0.19 1.45 -10.70
N ARG A 189 0.30 0.37 -10.08
CA ARG A 189 0.72 -0.86 -10.77
C ARG A 189 -0.32 -1.96 -10.81
N VAL A 190 -1.52 -1.73 -10.25
CA VAL A 190 -2.67 -2.64 -10.44
C VAL A 190 -2.95 -2.78 -11.94
N SER A 191 -2.82 -4.00 -12.45
CA SER A 191 -2.81 -4.26 -13.88
C SER A 191 -4.23 -4.27 -14.47
N ALA A 192 -4.31 -4.28 -15.80
CA ALA A 192 -5.59 -4.37 -16.52
C ALA A 192 -6.32 -5.71 -16.32
N ARG A 193 -5.67 -6.72 -15.71
CA ARG A 193 -6.32 -8.00 -15.37
C ARG A 193 -7.33 -7.85 -14.23
N VAL A 194 -7.13 -6.86 -13.36
CA VAL A 194 -7.98 -6.62 -12.20
C VAL A 194 -9.21 -5.80 -12.62
N PRO A 195 -10.43 -6.35 -12.55
CA PRO A 195 -11.64 -5.61 -12.83
C PRO A 195 -11.80 -4.45 -11.84
N ARG A 196 -12.30 -3.31 -12.34
CA ARG A 196 -12.60 -2.14 -11.51
C ARG A 196 -14.10 -2.05 -11.29
N VAL A 197 -14.50 -1.99 -10.04
CA VAL A 197 -15.90 -1.82 -9.64
C VAL A 197 -16.02 -0.50 -8.90
N THR A 198 -16.98 0.32 -9.31
CA THR A 198 -17.33 1.57 -8.63
C THR A 198 -18.76 1.42 -8.10
N GLY A 199 -18.96 1.74 -6.83
CA GLY A 199 -20.29 1.88 -6.22
C GLY A 199 -20.92 3.22 -6.50
#